data_AF-A0A375YH31-F1
#
_entry.id   AF-A0A375YH31-F1
#
_cell.length_a   1.000
_cell.length_b   1.000
_cell.length_c   1.000
_cell.angle_alpha   90.00
_cell.angle_beta   90.00
_cell.angle_gamma   90.00
#
_symmetry.space_group_name_H-M   'P 1'
#
loop_
_entity.id
_entity.type
_entity.pdbx_description
1 polymer ?
#
loop_
_entity_poly.entity_id
_entity_poly.type
_entity_poly.pdbx_seq_one_letter_code
_entity_poly.pdbx_strand_id
1 'polypeptide(L)'
;MTTVVEVGPHTLRGPCPVPESLAAAALDGIDDPVALVGDEAVPVPELWCDVLRTACGDTASTVVVVVPTWWPAGRVEVVATAAAGVFADPVVVRRASLFEDGEVTVLEFAPDHAVIVTPSSDPVAVARDSPDLAQYLPAAGCVLVDIPAGVAEPSPDFVAKLRHRGIGLRRSTPRLVEAAAAAVLTRRSPVPVERVRPRVSPRMAAVLTGAAVTAAAVAGGWAAETRTASAPEATRMLVEGRVAVRVPARWTAERVTRGSGSARVRVSAPNGLPALHITQSVGGAVALQEVAESLRRALELEPDGVFTDFDPAGERAGRPAVTYVERRSDTLTRWAVLTDGEVRIAIGCQDEPSRGQLAPECVDAVRSAHAVK
;
A
#
# COMPACT_ATOMS: atom_id res chain seq x y z
N MET A 1 11.94 -19.40 -23.78
CA MET A 1 11.23 -20.07 -22.67
C MET A 1 10.98 -19.04 -21.59
N THR A 2 9.73 -18.87 -21.17
CA THR A 2 9.36 -17.92 -20.11
C THR A 2 9.72 -18.51 -18.75
N THR A 3 10.46 -17.74 -17.94
CA THR A 3 10.77 -18.08 -16.55
C THR A 3 9.93 -17.22 -15.63
N VAL A 4 9.32 -17.81 -14.62
CA VAL A 4 8.52 -17.09 -13.62
C VAL A 4 9.24 -17.13 -12.28
N VAL A 5 9.41 -15.96 -11.67
CA VAL A 5 9.95 -15.82 -10.32
C VAL A 5 8.88 -15.17 -9.45
N GLU A 6 8.32 -15.92 -8.51
CA GLU A 6 7.39 -15.43 -7.49
C GLU A 6 8.21 -14.85 -6.32
N VAL A 7 8.04 -13.56 -6.04
CA VAL A 7 8.72 -12.83 -4.99
C VAL A 7 7.73 -12.53 -3.87
N GLY A 8 7.96 -13.10 -2.69
CA GLY A 8 7.15 -12.85 -1.52
C GLY A 8 5.79 -13.59 -1.52
N PRO A 9 4.97 -13.34 -0.49
CA PRO A 9 5.25 -12.44 0.62
C PRO A 9 6.21 -13.02 1.68
N HIS A 10 6.43 -14.33 1.70
CA HIS A 10 7.33 -15.00 2.67
C HIS A 10 8.43 -15.83 2.00
N THR A 11 8.23 -16.18 0.73
CA THR A 11 9.12 -17.07 0.00
C THR A 11 9.52 -16.45 -1.32
N LEU A 12 10.69 -16.84 -1.81
CA LEU A 12 11.15 -16.57 -3.17
C LEU A 12 11.17 -17.89 -3.93
N ARG A 13 10.47 -17.94 -5.06
CA ARG A 13 10.33 -19.18 -5.84
C ARG A 13 10.60 -18.92 -7.31
N GLY A 14 11.51 -19.69 -7.87
CA GLY A 14 11.75 -19.77 -9.31
C GLY A 14 12.05 -21.21 -9.73
N PRO A 15 12.52 -21.43 -10.97
CA PRO A 15 12.97 -22.75 -11.43
C PRO A 15 14.08 -23.35 -10.58
N CYS A 16 14.94 -22.50 -10.01
CA CYS A 16 16.04 -22.90 -9.16
C CYS A 16 15.74 -22.53 -7.69
N PRO A 17 16.08 -23.41 -6.72
CA PRO A 17 15.81 -23.15 -5.32
C PRO A 17 16.69 -22.02 -4.79
N VAL A 18 16.06 -21.05 -4.10
CA VAL A 18 16.76 -20.01 -3.34
C VAL A 18 16.93 -20.50 -1.89
N PRO A 19 18.12 -20.41 -1.29
CA PRO A 19 18.29 -20.71 0.13
C PRO A 19 17.34 -19.89 1.01
N GLU A 20 16.69 -20.54 1.98
CA GLU A 20 15.68 -19.91 2.84
C GLU A 20 16.22 -18.69 3.59
N SER A 21 17.44 -18.78 4.13
CA SER A 21 18.11 -17.67 4.83
C SER A 21 18.36 -16.47 3.91
N LEU A 22 18.71 -16.71 2.64
CA LEU A 22 18.92 -15.67 1.65
C LEU A 22 17.60 -15.02 1.24
N ALA A 23 16.55 -15.83 1.07
CA ALA A 23 15.20 -15.34 0.77
C ALA A 23 14.65 -14.48 1.91
N ALA A 24 14.80 -14.93 3.16
CA ALA A 24 14.38 -14.19 4.35
C ALA A 24 15.14 -12.85 4.46
N ALA A 25 16.47 -12.85 4.35
CA ALA A 25 17.27 -11.63 4.42
C ALA A 25 16.85 -10.59 3.36
N ALA A 26 16.57 -11.03 2.13
CA ALA A 26 16.14 -10.15 1.06
C ALA A 26 14.73 -9.57 1.29
N LEU A 27 13.79 -10.40 1.76
CA LEU A 27 12.41 -9.98 2.02
C LEU A 27 12.31 -9.06 3.25
N ASP A 28 13.03 -9.36 4.32
CA ASP A 28 13.01 -8.59 5.57
C ASP A 28 13.73 -7.25 5.43
N GLY A 29 14.84 -7.22 4.69
CA GLY A 29 15.66 -6.03 4.48
C GLY A 29 15.26 -5.18 3.28
N ILE A 30 14.18 -5.50 2.55
CA ILE A 30 13.82 -4.82 1.30
C ILE A 30 13.60 -3.30 1.45
N ASP A 31 13.19 -2.82 2.63
CA ASP A 31 12.97 -1.40 2.91
C ASP A 31 14.24 -0.68 3.41
N ASP A 32 15.30 -1.43 3.70
CA ASP A 32 16.55 -0.93 4.23
C ASP A 32 17.60 -0.75 3.11
N PRO A 33 18.64 0.08 3.32
CA PRO A 33 19.74 0.18 2.35
C PRO A 33 20.65 -1.06 2.35
N VAL A 34 20.68 -1.80 3.47
CA VAL A 34 21.58 -2.92 3.74
C VAL A 34 20.80 -3.99 4.51
N ALA A 35 21.02 -5.26 4.17
CA ALA A 35 20.46 -6.42 4.86
C ALA A 35 21.58 -7.29 5.44
N LEU A 36 21.27 -8.05 6.49
CA LEU A 36 22.21 -9.02 7.06
C LEU A 36 21.98 -10.39 6.42
N VAL A 37 23.03 -10.94 5.80
CA VAL A 37 23.05 -12.31 5.28
C VAL A 37 24.04 -13.11 6.12
N GLY A 38 23.51 -13.89 7.07
CA GLY A 38 24.34 -14.41 8.16
C GLY A 38 24.88 -13.26 9.01
N ASP A 39 26.20 -13.13 9.11
CA ASP A 39 26.88 -12.05 9.85
C ASP A 39 27.41 -10.93 8.94
N GLU A 40 27.13 -10.98 7.63
CA GLU A 40 27.62 -10.00 6.66
C GLU A 40 26.55 -8.98 6.26
N ALA A 41 26.95 -7.70 6.25
CA ALA A 41 26.14 -6.58 5.82
C ALA A 41 26.23 -6.40 4.30
N VAL A 42 25.15 -6.69 3.58
CA VAL A 42 25.09 -6.68 2.12
C VAL A 42 24.16 -5.56 1.61
N PRO A 43 24.57 -4.73 0.64
CA PRO A 43 23.68 -3.76 0.02
C PRO A 43 22.45 -4.45 -0.58
N VAL A 44 21.26 -3.96 -0.23
CA VAL A 44 19.99 -4.56 -0.68
C VAL A 44 19.86 -4.64 -2.20
N PRO A 45 20.30 -3.65 -3.00
CA PRO A 45 20.29 -3.78 -4.47
C PRO A 45 21.13 -4.95 -5.01
N GLU A 46 22.28 -5.23 -4.40
CA GLU A 46 23.16 -6.34 -4.80
C GLU A 46 22.57 -7.68 -4.38
N LEU A 47 22.06 -7.75 -3.14
CA LEU A 47 21.35 -8.92 -2.63
C LEU A 47 20.17 -9.33 -3.53
N TRP A 48 19.35 -8.37 -3.96
CA TRP A 48 18.24 -8.66 -4.87
C TRP A 48 18.70 -9.16 -6.24
N CYS A 49 19.82 -8.66 -6.76
CA CYS A 49 20.39 -9.20 -8.00
C CYS A 49 20.80 -10.67 -7.82
N ASP A 50 21.46 -11.00 -6.71
CA ASP A 50 21.92 -12.36 -6.42
C ASP A 50 20.77 -13.34 -6.19
N VAL A 51 19.75 -12.92 -5.44
CA VAL A 51 18.53 -13.70 -5.23
C VAL A 51 17.83 -14.00 -6.56
N LEU A 52 17.67 -13.00 -7.42
CA LEU A 52 17.01 -13.18 -8.72
C LEU A 52 17.82 -14.09 -9.65
N ARG A 53 19.15 -13.95 -9.70
CA ARG A 53 20.04 -14.89 -10.43
C ARG A 53 19.87 -16.30 -9.92
N THR A 54 19.90 -16.48 -8.59
CA THR A 54 19.77 -17.78 -7.93
C THR A 54 18.42 -18.42 -8.24
N ALA A 55 17.33 -17.64 -8.23
CA ALA A 55 15.99 -18.14 -8.51
C ALA A 55 15.81 -18.58 -9.98
N CYS A 56 16.44 -17.88 -10.92
CA CYS A 56 16.29 -18.15 -12.36
C CYS A 56 17.26 -19.21 -12.91
N GLY A 57 18.50 -19.27 -12.40
CA GLY A 57 19.59 -20.02 -13.03
C GLY A 57 19.98 -19.50 -14.42
N ASP A 58 20.77 -20.28 -15.17
CA ASP A 58 21.37 -19.87 -16.45
C ASP A 58 20.44 -19.96 -17.67
N THR A 59 19.18 -20.40 -17.48
CA THR A 59 18.33 -20.88 -18.59
C THR A 59 17.27 -19.89 -19.09
N ALA A 60 17.22 -18.66 -18.56
CA ALA A 60 16.10 -17.75 -18.81
C ALA A 60 16.31 -16.84 -20.05
N SER A 61 15.41 -16.94 -21.04
CA SER A 61 15.38 -16.00 -22.18
C SER A 61 14.50 -14.77 -21.94
N THR A 62 13.47 -14.91 -21.09
CA THR A 62 12.53 -13.86 -20.70
C THR A 62 12.01 -14.18 -19.30
N VAL A 63 12.04 -13.21 -18.39
CA VAL A 63 11.70 -13.41 -16.98
C VAL A 63 10.47 -12.59 -16.62
N VAL A 64 9.48 -13.23 -16.00
CA VAL A 64 8.35 -12.55 -15.35
C VAL A 64 8.54 -12.65 -13.84
N VAL A 65 8.72 -11.51 -13.19
CA VAL A 65 8.81 -11.40 -11.74
C VAL A 65 7.44 -11.03 -11.20
N VAL A 66 6.87 -11.89 -10.37
CA VAL A 66 5.54 -11.72 -9.78
C VAL A 66 5.72 -11.25 -8.34
N VAL A 67 5.28 -10.02 -8.04
CA VAL A 67 5.36 -9.42 -6.70
C VAL A 67 3.97 -9.36 -6.06
N PRO A 68 3.86 -9.29 -4.71
CA PRO A 68 2.57 -9.26 -4.03
C PRO A 68 1.78 -8.00 -4.38
N THR A 69 0.46 -8.10 -4.46
CA THR A 69 -0.37 -6.99 -4.96
C THR A 69 -0.30 -5.74 -4.08
N TRP A 70 -0.18 -5.92 -2.75
CA TRP A 70 -0.16 -4.84 -1.77
C TRP A 70 1.20 -4.16 -1.59
N TRP A 71 2.26 -4.65 -2.24
CA TRP A 71 3.58 -4.07 -2.04
C TRP A 71 3.61 -2.59 -2.48
N PRO A 72 4.19 -1.71 -1.64
CA PRO A 72 4.37 -0.31 -2.01
C PRO A 72 5.30 -0.19 -3.22
N ALA A 73 5.12 0.88 -3.99
CA ALA A 73 5.85 1.11 -5.24
C ALA A 73 7.38 1.04 -5.05
N GLY A 74 7.92 1.50 -3.91
CA GLY A 74 9.35 1.42 -3.62
C GLY A 74 9.89 -0.01 -3.55
N ARG A 75 9.19 -0.95 -2.91
CA ARG A 75 9.58 -2.37 -2.89
C ARG A 75 9.54 -2.98 -4.30
N VAL A 76 8.52 -2.60 -5.08
CA VAL A 76 8.42 -3.03 -6.49
C VAL A 76 9.56 -2.47 -7.33
N GLU A 77 9.96 -1.21 -7.10
CA GLU A 77 11.07 -0.55 -7.79
C GLU A 77 12.42 -1.19 -7.46
N VAL A 78 12.66 -1.58 -6.21
CA VAL A 78 13.87 -2.34 -5.82
C VAL A 78 13.97 -3.63 -6.63
N VAL A 79 12.91 -4.42 -6.67
CA VAL A 79 12.88 -5.69 -7.41
C VAL A 79 12.98 -5.46 -8.92
N ALA A 80 12.29 -4.46 -9.46
CA ALA A 80 12.33 -4.12 -10.88
C ALA A 80 13.71 -3.64 -11.33
N THR A 81 14.38 -2.83 -10.51
CA THR A 81 15.73 -2.35 -10.77
C THR A 81 16.73 -3.51 -10.74
N ALA A 82 16.65 -4.38 -9.73
CA ALA A 82 17.48 -5.58 -9.65
C ALA A 82 17.23 -6.52 -10.84
N ALA A 83 15.97 -6.75 -11.22
CA ALA A 83 15.64 -7.58 -12.37
C ALA A 83 16.21 -6.99 -13.67
N ALA A 84 16.15 -5.68 -13.87
CA ALA A 84 16.75 -5.00 -15.03
C ALA A 84 18.28 -5.03 -15.04
N GLY A 85 18.91 -5.11 -13.86
CA GLY A 85 20.35 -5.31 -13.73
C GLY A 85 20.82 -6.74 -14.03
N VAL A 86 19.91 -7.72 -13.97
CA VAL A 86 20.23 -9.15 -14.15
C VAL A 86 19.77 -9.69 -15.50
N PHE A 87 18.59 -9.30 -15.98
CA PHE A 87 17.93 -9.87 -17.14
C PHE A 87 17.77 -8.85 -18.26
N ALA A 88 17.82 -9.30 -19.51
CA ALA A 88 17.75 -8.43 -20.68
C ALA A 88 16.35 -7.81 -20.91
N ASP A 89 15.28 -8.57 -20.64
CA ASP A 89 13.89 -8.11 -20.78
C ASP A 89 13.01 -8.69 -19.65
N PRO A 90 13.16 -8.17 -18.42
CA PRO A 90 12.32 -8.60 -17.30
C PRO A 90 10.96 -7.91 -17.32
N VAL A 91 9.96 -8.61 -16.81
CA VAL A 91 8.60 -8.10 -16.65
C VAL A 91 8.20 -8.23 -15.20
N VAL A 92 8.07 -7.12 -14.48
CA VAL A 92 7.56 -7.13 -13.11
C VAL A 92 6.06 -6.87 -13.12
N VAL A 93 5.29 -7.77 -12.51
CA VAL A 93 3.83 -7.69 -12.41
C VAL A 93 3.35 -7.95 -11.00
N ARG A 94 2.25 -7.31 -10.63
CA ARG A 94 1.54 -7.62 -9.38
C ARG A 94 0.80 -8.94 -9.54
N ARG A 95 0.77 -9.74 -8.48
CA ARG A 95 0.23 -11.09 -8.48
C ARG A 95 -1.22 -11.17 -8.93
N ALA A 96 -2.11 -10.32 -8.41
CA ALA A 96 -3.52 -10.32 -8.81
C ALA A 96 -3.71 -9.94 -10.29
N SER A 97 -2.83 -9.09 -10.85
CA SER A 97 -2.91 -8.67 -12.26
C SER A 97 -2.67 -9.81 -13.26
N LEU A 98 -2.10 -10.93 -12.81
CA LEU A 98 -2.02 -12.16 -13.62
C LEU A 98 -3.40 -12.73 -13.95
N PHE A 99 -4.39 -12.49 -13.09
CA PHE A 99 -5.72 -13.09 -13.18
C PHE A 99 -6.80 -12.07 -13.58
N GLU A 100 -6.41 -10.83 -13.87
CA GLU A 100 -7.30 -9.76 -14.34
C GLU A 100 -7.71 -10.01 -15.79
N ASP A 101 -8.63 -10.95 -15.99
CA ASP A 101 -9.34 -11.17 -17.26
C ASP A 101 -10.72 -10.45 -17.26
N GLY A 102 -10.90 -9.49 -16.36
CA GLY A 102 -12.05 -8.58 -16.33
C GLY A 102 -13.31 -9.08 -15.61
N GLU A 103 -13.39 -10.35 -15.22
CA GLU A 103 -14.62 -10.93 -14.64
C GLU A 103 -14.45 -11.59 -13.27
N VAL A 104 -13.22 -11.79 -12.79
CA VAL A 104 -12.96 -12.60 -11.59
C VAL A 104 -12.47 -11.72 -10.45
N THR A 105 -13.13 -11.85 -9.30
CA THR A 105 -12.61 -11.31 -8.04
C THR A 105 -11.47 -12.20 -7.55
N VAL A 106 -10.30 -11.64 -7.33
CA VAL A 106 -9.13 -12.32 -6.75
C VAL A 106 -9.08 -12.02 -5.26
N LEU A 107 -8.93 -13.07 -4.45
CA LEU A 107 -8.65 -13.00 -3.02
C LEU A 107 -7.24 -13.57 -2.79
N GLU A 108 -6.26 -12.68 -2.73
CA GLU A 108 -4.85 -13.01 -2.50
C GLU A 108 -4.54 -13.00 -1.01
N PHE A 109 -4.13 -14.13 -0.45
CA PHE A 109 -3.80 -14.25 0.97
C PHE A 109 -2.38 -13.79 1.28
N ALA A 110 -2.24 -13.05 2.36
CA ALA A 110 -1.00 -12.76 3.06
C ALA A 110 -1.06 -13.39 4.47
N PRO A 111 0.03 -13.36 5.26
CA PRO A 111 0.05 -13.94 6.61
C PRO A 111 -1.03 -13.36 7.52
N ASP A 112 -1.12 -12.03 7.60
CA ASP A 112 -1.98 -11.33 8.56
C ASP A 112 -3.21 -10.67 7.90
N HIS A 113 -3.24 -10.59 6.58
CA HIS A 113 -4.33 -9.98 5.81
C HIS A 113 -4.63 -10.73 4.52
N ALA A 114 -5.70 -10.36 3.85
CA ALA A 114 -6.00 -10.78 2.49
C ALA A 114 -6.31 -9.55 1.64
N VAL A 115 -5.88 -9.58 0.38
CA VAL A 115 -6.09 -8.52 -0.60
C VAL A 115 -7.17 -8.96 -1.57
N ILE A 116 -8.24 -8.19 -1.65
CA ILE A 116 -9.35 -8.38 -2.57
C ILE A 116 -9.14 -7.46 -3.76
N VAL A 117 -9.08 -8.05 -4.95
CA VAL A 117 -9.03 -7.32 -6.21
C VAL A 117 -10.28 -7.67 -7.00
N THR A 118 -11.19 -6.71 -7.11
CA THR A 118 -12.38 -6.82 -7.95
C THR A 118 -12.11 -6.18 -9.31
N PRO A 119 -12.77 -6.65 -10.39
CA PRO A 119 -12.69 -5.97 -11.67
C PRO A 119 -13.06 -4.48 -11.53
N SER A 120 -12.23 -3.61 -12.11
CA SER A 120 -12.47 -2.16 -12.17
C SER A 120 -12.52 -1.43 -10.82
N SER A 121 -11.96 -2.00 -9.74
CA SER A 121 -11.80 -1.31 -8.45
C SER A 121 -10.37 -1.44 -7.93
N ASP A 122 -9.98 -0.50 -7.06
CA ASP A 122 -8.69 -0.58 -6.39
C ASP A 122 -8.62 -1.77 -5.42
N PRO A 123 -7.46 -2.41 -5.26
CA PRO A 123 -7.27 -3.47 -4.28
C PRO A 123 -7.61 -3.04 -2.84
N VAL A 124 -8.31 -3.91 -2.11
CA VAL A 124 -8.68 -3.71 -0.71
C VAL A 124 -7.99 -4.75 0.15
N ALA A 125 -7.11 -4.35 1.07
CA ALA A 125 -6.56 -5.24 2.08
C ALA A 125 -7.45 -5.27 3.33
N VAL A 126 -7.74 -6.47 3.83
CA VAL A 126 -8.57 -6.71 5.01
C VAL A 126 -7.84 -7.71 5.90
N ALA A 127 -7.88 -7.49 7.22
CA ALA A 127 -7.32 -8.44 8.17
C ALA A 127 -7.87 -9.85 7.93
N ARG A 128 -6.98 -10.84 7.96
CA ARG A 128 -7.22 -12.19 7.43
C ARG A 128 -8.39 -12.91 8.11
N ASP A 129 -8.46 -12.79 9.43
CA ASP A 129 -9.49 -13.43 10.26
C ASP A 129 -10.63 -12.48 10.62
N SER A 130 -10.72 -11.34 9.92
CA SER A 130 -11.81 -10.40 10.16
C SER A 130 -13.16 -11.04 9.81
N PRO A 131 -14.17 -10.97 10.69
CA PRO A 131 -15.52 -11.45 10.38
C PRO A 131 -16.11 -10.72 9.16
N ASP A 132 -15.59 -9.52 8.90
CA ASP A 132 -15.98 -8.62 7.83
C ASP A 132 -15.35 -8.98 6.48
N LEU A 133 -14.32 -9.83 6.41
CA LEU A 133 -13.64 -10.17 5.15
C LEU A 133 -14.62 -10.61 4.06
N ALA A 134 -15.61 -11.42 4.44
CA ALA A 134 -16.65 -11.89 3.52
C ALA A 134 -17.50 -10.73 2.95
N GLN A 135 -17.69 -9.62 3.68
CA GLN A 135 -18.56 -8.51 3.26
C GLN A 135 -18.03 -7.76 2.04
N TYR A 136 -16.71 -7.79 1.84
CA TYR A 136 -16.02 -7.17 0.71
C TYR A 136 -16.01 -8.04 -0.55
N LEU A 137 -16.46 -9.29 -0.45
CA LEU A 137 -16.59 -10.21 -1.57
C LEU A 137 -17.97 -10.06 -2.25
N PRO A 138 -18.08 -10.41 -3.54
CA PRO A 138 -19.35 -10.33 -4.27
C PRO A 138 -20.48 -11.09 -3.56
N ALA A 139 -21.72 -10.67 -3.79
CA ALA A 139 -22.88 -11.26 -3.15
C ALA A 139 -23.08 -12.74 -3.52
N ALA A 140 -22.76 -13.11 -4.76
CA ALA A 140 -22.76 -14.46 -5.30
C ALA A 140 -21.76 -14.55 -6.47
N GLY A 141 -21.40 -15.76 -6.90
CA GLY A 141 -20.51 -15.98 -8.04
C GLY A 141 -19.28 -16.82 -7.67
N CYS A 142 -18.15 -16.57 -8.31
CA CYS A 142 -16.89 -17.30 -8.08
C CYS A 142 -15.75 -16.33 -7.72
N VAL A 143 -15.01 -16.65 -6.67
CA VAL A 143 -13.79 -15.93 -6.26
C VAL A 143 -12.59 -16.82 -6.51
N LEU A 144 -11.56 -16.27 -7.17
CA LEU A 144 -10.25 -16.92 -7.26
C LEU A 144 -9.49 -16.69 -5.96
N VAL A 145 -9.33 -17.74 -5.17
CA VAL A 145 -8.53 -17.74 -3.95
C VAL A 145 -7.09 -18.07 -4.32
N ASP A 146 -6.21 -17.11 -4.13
CA ASP A 146 -4.78 -17.26 -4.35
C ASP A 146 -4.04 -17.26 -3.01
N ILE A 147 -3.33 -18.34 -2.75
CA ILE A 147 -2.60 -18.56 -1.49
C ILE A 147 -1.14 -18.79 -1.91
N PRO A 148 -0.29 -17.75 -1.81
CA PRO A 148 1.13 -17.87 -2.12
C PRO A 148 1.81 -18.94 -1.26
N ALA A 149 2.94 -19.47 -1.74
CA ALA A 149 3.72 -20.43 -0.98
C ALA A 149 4.16 -19.83 0.39
N GLY A 150 4.16 -20.67 1.42
CA GLY A 150 4.48 -20.25 2.80
C GLY A 150 3.35 -19.51 3.53
N VAL A 151 2.23 -19.20 2.85
CA VAL A 151 1.05 -18.61 3.48
C VAL A 151 0.08 -19.71 3.92
N ALA A 152 -0.45 -19.60 5.13
CA ALA A 152 -1.41 -20.57 5.67
C ALA A 152 -2.69 -20.66 4.80
N GLU A 153 -3.49 -21.71 5.00
CA GLU A 153 -4.82 -21.83 4.39
C GLU A 153 -5.86 -20.96 5.13
N PRO A 154 -6.93 -20.49 4.46
CA PRO A 154 -8.05 -19.83 5.14
C PRO A 154 -8.73 -20.77 6.13
N SER A 155 -9.32 -20.19 7.18
CA SER A 155 -10.02 -20.98 8.20
C SER A 155 -11.22 -21.74 7.60
N PRO A 156 -11.52 -22.96 8.09
CA PRO A 156 -12.70 -23.71 7.64
C PRO A 156 -14.01 -22.94 7.80
N ASP A 157 -14.13 -22.15 8.86
CA ASP A 157 -15.32 -21.32 9.14
C ASP A 157 -15.51 -20.23 8.09
N PHE A 158 -14.42 -19.58 7.67
CA PHE A 158 -14.47 -18.60 6.58
C PHE A 158 -14.93 -19.27 5.28
N VAL A 159 -14.35 -20.43 4.95
CA VAL A 159 -14.74 -21.20 3.75
C VAL A 159 -16.22 -21.62 3.80
N ALA A 160 -16.70 -22.08 4.95
CA ALA A 160 -18.11 -22.42 5.16
C ALA A 160 -19.02 -21.20 5.00
N LYS A 161 -18.64 -20.05 5.57
CA LYS A 161 -19.38 -18.78 5.45
C LYS A 161 -19.51 -18.33 4.00
N LEU A 162 -18.46 -18.44 3.19
CA LEU A 162 -18.52 -18.12 1.77
C LEU A 162 -19.44 -19.08 1.00
N ARG A 163 -19.36 -20.38 1.29
CA ARG A 163 -20.25 -21.38 0.68
C ARG A 163 -21.72 -21.11 1.02
N HIS A 164 -22.04 -20.76 2.27
CA HIS A 164 -23.41 -20.41 2.68
C HIS A 164 -23.96 -19.18 1.95
N ARG A 165 -23.10 -18.25 1.52
CA ARG A 165 -23.47 -17.10 0.70
C ARG A 165 -23.60 -17.42 -0.79
N GLY A 166 -23.42 -18.68 -1.21
CA GLY A 166 -23.46 -19.06 -2.61
C GLY A 166 -22.23 -18.60 -3.41
N ILE A 167 -21.10 -18.33 -2.72
CA ILE A 167 -19.84 -17.95 -3.36
C ILE A 167 -19.02 -19.24 -3.60
N GLY A 168 -18.82 -19.56 -4.87
CA GLY A 168 -17.89 -20.60 -5.30
C GLY A 168 -16.44 -20.15 -5.13
N LEU A 169 -15.57 -21.08 -4.74
CA LEU A 169 -14.15 -20.81 -4.58
C LEU A 169 -13.36 -21.62 -5.62
N ARG A 170 -12.59 -20.92 -6.45
CA ARG A 170 -11.60 -21.53 -7.35
C ARG A 170 -10.23 -21.23 -6.79
N ARG A 171 -9.34 -22.22 -6.72
CA ARG A 171 -7.98 -22.00 -6.22
C ARG A 171 -7.03 -21.66 -7.36
N SER A 172 -6.15 -20.69 -7.11
CA SER A 172 -4.94 -20.52 -7.89
C SER A 172 -4.03 -21.75 -7.72
N THR A 173 -3.26 -22.07 -8.75
CA THR A 173 -2.29 -23.17 -8.72
C THR A 173 -0.98 -22.68 -9.34
N PRO A 174 0.17 -23.29 -9.00
CA PRO A 174 1.44 -22.93 -9.63
C PRO A 174 1.39 -22.97 -11.16
N ARG A 175 0.72 -23.98 -11.73
CA ARG A 175 0.50 -24.09 -13.17
C ARG A 175 -0.34 -22.95 -13.75
N LEU A 176 -1.33 -22.47 -13.00
CA LEU A 176 -2.15 -21.33 -13.41
C LEU A 176 -1.33 -20.03 -13.39
N VAL A 177 -0.51 -19.83 -12.37
CA VAL A 177 0.42 -18.68 -12.28
C VAL A 177 1.40 -18.68 -13.45
N GLU A 178 2.02 -19.83 -13.74
CA GLU A 178 2.94 -19.99 -14.87
C GLU A 178 2.27 -19.68 -16.22
N ALA A 179 1.07 -20.23 -16.45
CA ALA A 179 0.30 -20.00 -17.67
C ALA A 179 -0.11 -18.52 -17.81
N ALA A 180 -0.56 -17.90 -16.73
CA ALA A 180 -0.95 -16.49 -16.70
C ALA A 180 0.25 -15.55 -16.95
N ALA A 181 1.40 -15.84 -16.33
CA ALA A 181 2.64 -15.10 -16.55
C ALA A 181 3.13 -15.21 -18.00
N ALA A 182 3.04 -16.40 -18.62
CA ALA A 182 3.32 -16.55 -20.04
C ALA A 182 2.35 -15.72 -20.91
N ALA A 183 1.07 -15.66 -20.54
CA ALA A 183 0.07 -14.86 -21.25
C ALA A 183 0.36 -13.34 -21.16
N VAL A 184 0.89 -12.84 -20.05
CA VAL A 184 1.32 -11.43 -19.91
C VAL A 184 2.29 -11.03 -21.02
N LEU A 185 3.25 -11.91 -21.35
CA LEU A 185 4.22 -11.65 -22.42
C LEU A 185 3.58 -11.63 -23.80
N THR A 186 2.53 -12.44 -24.04
CA THR A 186 1.81 -12.45 -25.31
C THR A 186 0.89 -11.25 -25.50
N ARG A 187 0.35 -10.67 -24.41
CA ARG A 187 -0.45 -9.43 -24.44
C ARG A 187 0.41 -8.20 -24.76
N ARG A 188 1.71 -8.27 -24.50
CA ARG A 188 2.69 -7.33 -25.06
C ARG A 188 2.84 -7.62 -26.56
N SER A 189 1.88 -7.23 -27.39
CA SER A 189 2.12 -7.21 -28.85
C SER A 189 3.44 -6.48 -29.11
N PRO A 190 4.37 -7.05 -29.91
CA PRO A 190 5.53 -6.29 -30.35
C PRO A 190 5.01 -5.13 -31.18
N VAL A 191 5.07 -3.91 -30.64
CA VAL A 191 4.92 -2.71 -31.45
C VAL A 191 6.05 -2.78 -32.48
N PRO A 192 5.78 -2.76 -33.80
CA PRO A 192 6.83 -2.64 -34.78
C PRO A 192 7.58 -1.35 -34.47
N VAL A 193 8.86 -1.45 -34.12
CA VAL A 193 9.71 -0.28 -33.90
C VAL A 193 9.94 0.35 -35.27
N GLU A 194 9.05 1.26 -35.66
CA GLU A 194 9.36 2.20 -36.73
C GLU A 194 10.52 3.05 -36.21
N ARG A 195 11.70 2.87 -36.79
CA ARG A 195 12.91 3.62 -36.44
C ARG A 195 12.65 5.10 -36.68
N VAL A 196 12.22 5.82 -35.65
CA VAL A 196 12.13 7.28 -35.67
C VAL A 196 13.54 7.82 -35.70
N ARG A 197 14.01 8.15 -36.91
CA ARG A 197 15.20 8.99 -37.08
C ARG A 197 14.90 10.38 -36.51
N PRO A 198 15.79 10.99 -35.71
CA PRO A 198 15.56 12.31 -35.17
C PRO A 198 15.63 13.33 -36.30
N ARG A 199 14.49 13.93 -36.67
CA ARG A 199 14.47 15.15 -37.48
C ARG A 199 14.52 16.34 -36.54
N VAL A 200 15.71 16.90 -36.39
CA VAL A 200 15.90 18.26 -35.88
C VAL A 200 15.33 19.21 -36.92
N SER A 201 14.34 20.03 -36.53
CA SER A 201 14.01 21.24 -37.28
C SER A 201 13.91 22.42 -36.30
N PRO A 202 14.81 23.41 -36.40
CA PRO A 202 14.72 24.64 -35.64
C PRO A 202 13.83 25.60 -36.44
N ARG A 203 12.64 25.96 -35.95
CA ARG A 203 11.91 27.13 -36.45
C ARG A 203 10.71 27.46 -35.58
N MET A 204 10.57 28.77 -35.39
CA MET A 204 9.41 29.52 -34.91
C MET A 204 9.37 29.83 -33.41
N ALA A 205 10.20 30.83 -33.10
CA ALA A 205 9.90 31.88 -32.15
C ALA A 205 8.60 32.65 -32.50
N ALA A 206 7.97 33.18 -31.44
CA ALA A 206 7.05 34.34 -31.36
C ALA A 206 5.72 34.24 -32.14
N VAL A 207 4.56 34.70 -31.65
CA VAL A 207 4.21 36.08 -31.24
C VAL A 207 2.91 36.07 -30.39
N LEU A 208 2.80 37.10 -29.54
CA LEU A 208 1.73 37.53 -28.63
C LEU A 208 0.40 37.99 -29.29
N THR A 209 -0.57 38.36 -28.42
CA THR A 209 -1.83 39.14 -28.58
C THR A 209 -3.12 38.31 -28.79
N GLY A 210 -4.27 38.57 -28.17
CA GLY A 210 -4.74 39.62 -27.25
C GLY A 210 -6.26 39.87 -27.44
N ALA A 211 -7.05 39.81 -26.35
CA ALA A 211 -8.37 40.41 -26.07
C ALA A 211 -9.63 40.14 -26.95
N ALA A 212 -10.76 39.74 -26.32
CA ALA A 212 -11.92 40.61 -25.98
C ALA A 212 -13.26 39.86 -25.65
N VAL A 213 -13.95 40.43 -24.66
CA VAL A 213 -15.29 40.30 -23.99
C VAL A 213 -16.48 40.23 -25.00
N THR A 214 -17.70 39.65 -24.80
CA THR A 214 -18.79 39.87 -23.80
C THR A 214 -20.01 38.90 -23.89
N ALA A 215 -20.59 38.60 -22.70
CA ALA A 215 -22.01 38.64 -22.26
C ALA A 215 -23.13 37.66 -22.72
N ALA A 216 -23.55 36.84 -21.74
CA ALA A 216 -24.89 36.65 -21.13
C ALA A 216 -26.15 36.21 -21.93
N ALA A 217 -26.79 35.13 -21.45
CA ALA A 217 -28.25 35.00 -21.31
C ALA A 217 -28.64 33.94 -20.25
N VAL A 218 -29.67 34.26 -19.46
CA VAL A 218 -30.17 33.57 -18.26
C VAL A 218 -31.47 32.82 -18.57
N ALA A 219 -31.63 31.60 -18.04
CA ALA A 219 -32.84 30.94 -17.54
C ALA A 219 -32.48 29.45 -17.35
N GLY A 220 -32.77 28.72 -16.29
CA GLY A 220 -33.76 28.80 -15.24
C GLY A 220 -34.11 27.34 -14.95
N GLY A 221 -33.88 26.86 -13.73
CA GLY A 221 -34.11 25.46 -13.39
C GLY A 221 -33.97 25.22 -11.89
N TRP A 222 -35.09 25.35 -11.17
CA TRP A 222 -35.23 24.89 -9.80
C TRP A 222 -35.08 23.36 -9.78
N ALA A 223 -34.13 22.85 -9.01
CA ALA A 223 -34.13 21.45 -8.62
C ALA A 223 -33.66 21.33 -7.17
N ALA A 224 -34.50 20.63 -6.41
CA ALA A 224 -34.44 20.39 -4.98
C ALA A 224 -33.04 20.14 -4.44
N GLU A 225 -32.79 20.76 -3.28
CA GLU A 225 -31.74 20.40 -2.34
C GLU A 225 -32.06 19.00 -1.77
N THR A 226 -31.80 17.97 -2.57
CA THR A 226 -31.60 16.64 -2.03
C THR A 226 -30.31 16.69 -1.24
N ARG A 227 -30.42 16.58 0.09
CA ARG A 227 -29.30 16.11 0.92
C ARG A 227 -28.83 14.79 0.32
N THR A 228 -27.84 14.86 -0.55
CA THR A 228 -27.02 13.72 -0.91
C THR A 228 -26.31 13.37 0.38
N ALA A 229 -26.79 12.34 1.07
CA ALA A 229 -25.90 11.54 1.89
C ALA A 229 -24.77 11.15 0.94
N SER A 230 -23.59 11.75 1.10
CA SER A 230 -22.41 11.41 0.31
C SER A 230 -22.29 9.90 0.32
N ALA A 231 -22.25 9.29 -0.88
CA ALA A 231 -21.88 7.89 -1.00
C ALA A 231 -20.58 7.68 -0.22
N PRO A 232 -20.42 6.56 0.52
CA PRO A 232 -19.22 6.33 1.29
C PRO A 232 -18.01 6.52 0.38
N GLU A 233 -17.14 7.46 0.77
CA GLU A 233 -15.91 7.72 0.04
C GLU A 233 -15.13 6.41 -0.06
N ALA A 234 -14.78 6.02 -1.29
CA ALA A 234 -13.99 4.80 -1.50
C ALA A 234 -12.73 4.89 -0.64
N THR A 235 -12.42 3.81 0.08
CA THR A 235 -11.24 3.72 0.95
C THR A 235 -10.31 2.63 0.42
N ARG A 236 -9.01 2.78 0.65
CA ARG A 236 -7.96 1.81 0.35
C ARG A 236 -7.12 1.56 1.59
N MET A 237 -6.46 0.42 1.68
CA MET A 237 -5.43 0.21 2.70
C MET A 237 -4.13 0.81 2.20
N LEU A 238 -3.54 1.71 2.98
CA LEU A 238 -2.17 2.16 2.79
C LEU A 238 -1.27 1.30 3.68
N VAL A 239 -0.34 0.58 3.05
CA VAL A 239 0.72 -0.13 3.77
C VAL A 239 2.00 0.71 3.65
N GLU A 240 2.53 1.14 4.80
CA GLU A 240 3.81 1.82 4.90
C GLU A 240 4.66 1.07 5.95
N GLY A 241 5.82 0.55 5.53
CA GLY A 241 6.66 -0.30 6.37
C GLY A 241 5.87 -1.46 7.01
N ARG A 242 5.87 -1.53 8.35
CA ARG A 242 5.17 -2.55 9.14
C ARG A 242 3.77 -2.11 9.59
N VAL A 243 3.17 -1.11 8.95
CA VAL A 243 1.86 -0.59 9.34
C VAL A 243 0.91 -0.53 8.15
N ALA A 244 -0.31 -1.02 8.35
CA ALA A 244 -1.42 -0.86 7.43
C ALA A 244 -2.51 0.04 8.02
N VAL A 245 -2.96 1.06 7.28
CA VAL A 245 -3.98 2.04 7.68
C VAL A 245 -5.00 2.25 6.57
N ARG A 246 -6.30 2.21 6.88
CA ARG A 246 -7.35 2.56 5.92
C ARG A 246 -7.36 4.05 5.69
N VAL A 247 -7.25 4.47 4.45
CA VAL A 247 -7.27 5.87 4.03
C VAL A 247 -8.23 6.07 2.85
N PRO A 248 -8.71 7.28 2.60
CA PRO A 248 -9.53 7.54 1.42
C PRO A 248 -8.75 7.28 0.12
N ALA A 249 -9.39 6.63 -0.85
CA ALA A 249 -8.75 6.18 -2.09
C ALA A 249 -8.23 7.35 -2.93
N ARG A 250 -9.01 8.45 -2.98
CA ARG A 250 -8.68 9.65 -3.76
C ARG A 250 -7.67 10.58 -3.09
N TRP A 251 -7.18 10.24 -1.89
CA TRP A 251 -6.18 11.04 -1.20
C TRP A 251 -4.77 10.64 -1.62
N THR A 252 -3.94 11.66 -1.83
CA THR A 252 -2.55 11.50 -2.25
C THR A 252 -1.68 11.19 -1.05
N ALA A 253 -0.83 10.18 -1.15
CA ALA A 253 0.16 9.85 -0.13
C ALA A 253 1.54 10.37 -0.55
N GLU A 254 2.21 11.10 0.34
CA GLU A 254 3.56 11.63 0.16
C GLU A 254 4.43 11.29 1.37
N ARG A 255 5.70 10.96 1.15
CA ARG A 255 6.66 10.77 2.24
C ARG A 255 7.26 12.13 2.63
N VAL A 256 7.04 12.52 3.87
CA VAL A 256 7.66 13.69 4.50
C VAL A 256 8.87 13.22 5.29
N THR A 257 10.05 13.38 4.69
CA THR A 257 11.34 12.95 5.28
C THR A 257 12.20 14.12 5.77
N ARG A 258 11.73 15.36 5.57
CA ARG A 258 12.41 16.60 5.97
C ARG A 258 11.46 17.51 6.75
N GLY A 259 12.00 18.34 7.62
CA GLY A 259 11.24 19.28 8.46
C GLY A 259 11.34 18.96 9.94
N SER A 260 10.67 19.75 10.79
CA SER A 260 10.52 19.46 12.20
C SER A 260 9.50 18.32 12.39
N GLY A 261 9.92 17.27 13.09
CA GLY A 261 9.11 16.08 13.36
C GLY A 261 9.64 14.82 12.67
N SER A 262 9.15 13.68 13.12
CA SER A 262 9.54 12.37 12.59
C SER A 262 9.20 12.22 11.11
N ALA A 263 10.02 11.42 10.41
CA ALA A 263 9.69 10.96 9.08
C ALA A 263 8.34 10.24 9.10
N ARG A 264 7.49 10.55 8.13
CA ARG A 264 6.09 10.13 8.11
C ARG A 264 5.54 10.10 6.71
N VAL A 265 4.48 9.34 6.51
CA VAL A 265 3.63 9.47 5.33
C VAL A 265 2.53 10.45 5.65
N ARG A 266 2.36 11.45 4.79
CA ARG A 266 1.22 12.36 4.80
C ARG A 266 0.23 11.93 3.73
N VAL A 267 -1.02 11.70 4.09
CA VAL A 267 -2.11 11.34 3.18
C VAL A 267 -3.12 12.47 3.22
N SER A 268 -3.32 13.19 2.13
CA SER A 268 -4.15 14.40 2.14
C SER A 268 -5.25 14.40 1.09
N ALA A 269 -6.36 15.05 1.45
CA ALA A 269 -7.40 15.41 0.51
C ALA A 269 -6.84 16.26 -0.65
N PRO A 270 -7.52 16.34 -1.81
CA PRO A 270 -7.03 17.07 -3.00
C PRO A 270 -6.67 18.55 -2.76
N ASN A 271 -7.36 19.20 -1.82
CA ASN A 271 -7.13 20.59 -1.40
C ASN A 271 -6.09 20.70 -0.26
N GLY A 272 -5.47 19.60 0.14
CA GLY A 272 -4.43 19.56 1.17
C GLY A 272 -4.94 19.34 2.60
N LEU A 273 -6.20 19.66 2.93
CA LEU A 273 -6.80 19.41 4.25
C LEU A 273 -8.24 18.87 4.09
N PRO A 274 -8.68 17.90 4.90
CA PRO A 274 -7.94 17.25 5.99
C PRO A 274 -6.78 16.37 5.50
N ALA A 275 -5.84 16.08 6.41
CA ALA A 275 -4.71 15.20 6.14
C ALA A 275 -4.40 14.27 7.31
N LEU A 276 -3.94 13.07 7.00
CA LEU A 276 -3.42 12.08 7.96
C LEU A 276 -1.90 12.10 7.91
N HIS A 277 -1.27 12.02 9.07
CA HIS A 277 0.16 11.79 9.23
C HIS A 277 0.35 10.42 9.87
N ILE A 278 1.12 9.56 9.24
CA ILE A 278 1.33 8.18 9.69
C ILE A 278 2.82 8.00 9.91
N THR A 279 3.19 7.70 11.14
CA THR A 279 4.57 7.33 11.48
C THR A 279 4.56 6.07 12.33
N GLN A 280 5.66 5.34 12.26
CA GLN A 280 5.85 4.10 12.97
C GLN A 280 7.22 4.09 13.62
N SER A 281 7.34 3.39 14.73
CA SER A 281 8.63 3.05 15.31
C SER A 281 8.57 1.65 15.85
N VAL A 282 9.62 0.89 15.56
CA VAL A 282 9.79 -0.49 16.04
C VAL A 282 10.74 -0.44 17.24
N GLY A 283 10.38 -1.15 18.31
CA GLY A 283 11.27 -1.30 19.46
C GLY A 283 10.60 -2.06 20.57
N GLY A 284 10.66 -3.39 20.54
CA GLY A 284 10.12 -4.28 21.57
C GLY A 284 8.61 -4.16 21.81
N ALA A 285 8.03 -5.12 22.53
CA ALA A 285 6.68 -4.97 23.05
C ALA A 285 6.69 -3.92 24.17
N VAL A 286 6.22 -2.71 23.89
CA VAL A 286 6.23 -1.59 24.85
C VAL A 286 4.82 -1.36 25.35
N ALA A 287 4.63 -1.35 26.67
CA ALA A 287 3.35 -0.97 27.27
C ALA A 287 3.01 0.48 26.90
N LEU A 288 1.73 0.77 26.66
CA LEU A 288 1.28 2.11 26.26
C LEU A 288 1.69 3.20 27.27
N GLN A 289 1.82 2.84 28.55
CA GLN A 289 2.32 3.71 29.62
C GLN A 289 3.77 4.13 29.42
N GLU A 290 4.65 3.20 29.03
CA GLU A 290 6.06 3.52 28.73
C GLU A 290 6.16 4.42 27.49
N VAL A 291 5.29 4.18 26.49
CA VAL A 291 5.13 5.08 25.35
C VAL A 291 4.73 6.48 25.81
N ALA A 292 3.77 6.58 26.74
CA ALA A 292 3.31 7.85 27.27
C ALA A 292 4.41 8.62 28.02
N GLU A 293 5.22 7.94 28.84
CA GLU A 293 6.34 8.56 29.56
C GLU A 293 7.45 9.04 28.62
N SER A 294 7.75 8.25 27.58
CA SER A 294 8.69 8.63 26.53
C SER A 294 8.20 9.86 25.76
N LEU A 295 6.92 9.86 25.34
CA LEU A 295 6.30 11.00 24.66
C LEU A 295 6.27 12.25 25.53
N ARG A 296 5.84 12.15 26.80
CA ARG A 296 5.78 13.29 27.72
C ARG A 296 7.14 14.02 27.78
N ARG A 297 8.22 13.26 28.00
CA ARG A 297 9.59 13.81 28.04
C ARG A 297 9.97 14.50 26.73
N ALA A 298 9.57 13.95 25.59
CA ALA A 298 9.86 14.56 24.29
C ALA A 298 9.05 15.84 24.04
N LEU A 299 7.77 15.87 24.45
CA LEU A 299 6.89 17.03 24.26
C LEU A 299 7.27 18.20 25.18
N GLU A 300 7.75 17.93 26.40
CA GLU A 300 8.21 18.94 27.37
C GLU A 300 9.49 19.69 26.93
N LEU A 301 10.21 19.19 25.91
CA LEU A 301 11.38 19.87 25.34
C LEU A 301 11.02 20.97 24.34
N GLU A 302 9.76 21.02 23.91
CA GLU A 302 9.29 21.96 22.90
C GLU A 302 8.67 23.20 23.55
N PRO A 303 8.61 24.34 22.84
CA PRO A 303 8.04 25.56 23.39
C PRO A 303 6.57 25.39 23.84
N ASP A 304 6.22 26.09 24.92
CA ASP A 304 4.85 26.10 25.44
C ASP A 304 3.82 26.42 24.34
N GLY A 305 2.73 25.67 24.33
CA GLY A 305 1.62 25.85 23.40
C GLY A 305 1.76 25.14 22.05
N VAL A 306 2.93 24.59 21.71
CA VAL A 306 3.10 23.74 20.52
C VAL A 306 2.36 22.41 20.71
N PHE A 307 2.53 21.79 21.87
CA PHE A 307 1.84 20.55 22.23
C PHE A 307 0.92 20.81 23.43
N THR A 308 -0.33 20.38 23.31
CA THR A 308 -1.41 20.63 24.26
C THR A 308 -2.28 19.37 24.41
N ASP A 309 -3.19 19.36 25.39
CA ASP A 309 -4.19 18.29 25.59
C ASP A 309 -3.57 16.88 25.65
N PHE A 310 -2.40 16.74 26.30
CA PHE A 310 -1.75 15.45 26.46
C PHE A 310 -2.53 14.55 27.44
N ASP A 311 -2.96 13.39 26.95
CA ASP A 311 -3.62 12.34 27.73
C ASP A 311 -2.84 11.02 27.61
N PRO A 312 -2.16 10.57 28.69
CA PRO A 312 -1.36 9.35 28.68
C PRO A 312 -2.17 8.06 28.64
N ALA A 313 -3.46 8.11 28.93
CA ALA A 313 -4.36 6.95 29.01
C ALA A 313 -5.65 7.18 28.22
N GLY A 314 -5.54 7.99 27.16
CA GLY A 314 -6.67 8.40 26.36
C GLY A 314 -7.24 7.30 25.48
N GLU A 315 -8.24 7.69 24.72
CA GLU A 315 -8.87 6.86 23.72
C GLU A 315 -9.05 7.65 22.42
N ARG A 316 -8.86 6.99 21.28
CA ARG A 316 -9.24 7.54 19.99
C ARG A 316 -9.92 6.46 19.15
N ALA A 317 -11.10 6.79 18.63
CA ALA A 317 -11.86 5.92 17.73
C ALA A 317 -12.15 4.51 18.30
N GLY A 318 -12.35 4.37 19.61
CA GLY A 318 -12.60 3.08 20.27
C GLY A 318 -11.33 2.32 20.64
N ARG A 319 -10.14 2.96 20.58
CA ARG A 319 -8.85 2.31 20.87
C ARG A 319 -8.08 3.05 21.96
N PRO A 320 -7.50 2.32 22.93
CA PRO A 320 -6.56 2.91 23.89
C PRO A 320 -5.39 3.56 23.15
N ALA A 321 -5.11 4.82 23.47
CA ALA A 321 -4.08 5.60 22.80
C ALA A 321 -3.49 6.66 23.74
N VAL A 322 -2.20 6.95 23.59
CA VAL A 322 -1.68 8.23 24.09
C VAL A 322 -2.12 9.31 23.10
N THR A 323 -2.80 10.34 23.58
CA THR A 323 -3.30 11.41 22.69
C THR A 323 -2.73 12.76 23.07
N TYR A 324 -2.55 13.63 22.08
CA TYR A 324 -2.13 15.01 22.27
C TYR A 324 -2.49 15.84 21.05
N VAL A 325 -2.44 17.16 21.18
CA VAL A 325 -2.72 18.12 20.12
C VAL A 325 -1.46 18.89 19.81
N GLU A 326 -1.04 18.87 18.55
CA GLU A 326 0.03 19.69 18.03
C GLU A 326 -0.55 20.90 17.28
N ARG A 327 -0.04 22.10 17.59
CA ARG A 327 -0.37 23.35 16.91
C ARG A 327 0.89 23.90 16.27
N ARG A 328 0.92 23.89 14.94
CA ARG A 328 2.00 24.51 14.16
C ARG A 328 1.40 25.27 12.99
N SER A 329 1.80 26.53 12.85
CA SER A 329 1.26 27.45 11.84
C SER A 329 -0.28 27.53 11.94
N ASP A 330 -0.99 27.63 10.82
CA ASP A 330 -2.45 27.71 10.74
C ASP A 330 -3.15 26.34 10.77
N THR A 331 -2.48 25.30 11.27
CA THR A 331 -3.05 23.93 11.30
C THR A 331 -2.97 23.32 12.69
N LEU A 332 -3.93 22.44 12.97
CA LEU A 332 -4.01 21.68 14.20
C LEU A 332 -3.96 20.19 13.86
N THR A 333 -3.04 19.46 14.49
CA THR A 333 -2.92 18.01 14.34
C THR A 333 -3.28 17.31 15.64
N ARG A 334 -4.33 16.49 15.64
CA ARG A 334 -4.70 15.65 16.78
C ARG A 334 -4.04 14.30 16.64
N TRP A 335 -3.12 13.98 17.53
CA TRP A 335 -2.35 12.74 17.50
C TRP A 335 -3.02 11.65 18.35
N ALA A 336 -2.96 10.43 17.83
CA ALA A 336 -3.24 9.20 18.57
C ALA A 336 -2.08 8.24 18.35
N VAL A 337 -1.42 7.85 19.44
CA VAL A 337 -0.31 6.90 19.44
C VAL A 337 -0.79 5.60 20.05
N LEU A 338 -0.69 4.55 19.24
CA LEU A 338 -1.19 3.21 19.49
C LEU A 338 -0.01 2.23 19.54
N THR A 339 -0.23 1.09 20.17
CA THR A 339 0.69 -0.05 20.11
C THR A 339 -0.04 -1.24 19.50
N ASP A 340 0.61 -1.91 18.56
CA ASP A 340 0.14 -3.17 18.00
C ASP A 340 1.34 -4.13 17.87
N GLY A 341 1.37 -5.17 18.72
CA GLY A 341 2.56 -5.99 18.91
C GLY A 341 3.78 -5.16 19.33
N GLU A 342 4.86 -5.25 18.55
CA GLU A 342 6.11 -4.51 18.76
C GLU A 342 6.17 -3.17 18.01
N VAL A 343 5.08 -2.81 17.34
CA VAL A 343 5.01 -1.59 16.52
C VAL A 343 4.24 -0.52 17.27
N ARG A 344 4.90 0.61 17.50
CA ARG A 344 4.23 1.84 17.92
C ARG A 344 3.79 2.61 16.67
N ILE A 345 2.50 2.88 16.56
CA ILE A 345 1.87 3.53 15.41
C ILE A 345 1.34 4.89 15.86
N ALA A 346 1.78 5.98 15.26
CA ALA A 346 1.24 7.30 15.53
C ALA A 346 0.48 7.83 14.30
N ILE A 347 -0.79 8.17 14.53
CA ILE A 347 -1.70 8.74 13.54
C ILE A 347 -2.02 10.18 13.94
N GLY A 348 -1.60 11.14 13.14
CA GLY A 348 -1.85 12.56 13.31
C GLY A 348 -2.95 13.03 12.37
N CYS A 349 -4.03 13.58 12.92
CA CYS A 349 -5.17 14.05 12.14
C CYS A 349 -5.13 15.56 12.05
N GLN A 350 -4.64 16.05 10.90
CA GLN A 350 -4.42 17.45 10.61
C GLN A 350 -5.66 18.06 9.96
N ASP A 351 -6.10 19.18 10.51
CA ASP A 351 -7.27 19.91 10.04
C ASP A 351 -7.13 21.41 10.32
N GLU A 352 -8.12 22.19 9.87
CA GLU A 352 -8.25 23.59 10.25
C GLU A 352 -8.55 23.72 11.76
N PRO A 353 -7.97 24.72 12.47
CA PRO A 353 -8.18 24.90 13.90
C PRO A 353 -9.65 25.14 14.29
N SER A 354 -10.46 25.67 13.35
CA SER A 354 -11.89 25.91 13.51
C SER A 354 -12.71 24.62 13.58
N ARG A 355 -12.17 23.48 13.12
CA ARG A 355 -12.87 22.21 13.10
C ARG A 355 -12.88 21.57 14.49
N GLY A 356 -14.06 21.58 15.11
CA GLY A 356 -14.25 21.06 16.48
C GLY A 356 -14.24 19.54 16.60
N GLN A 357 -14.69 18.82 15.56
CA GLN A 357 -14.78 17.35 15.58
C GLN A 357 -13.73 16.71 14.67
N LEU A 358 -13.37 15.47 14.98
CA LEU A 358 -12.45 14.68 14.19
C LEU A 358 -13.09 14.31 12.85
N ALA A 359 -12.33 14.42 11.77
CA ALA A 359 -12.75 14.00 10.45
C ALA A 359 -13.12 12.49 10.47
N PRO A 360 -14.24 12.05 9.86
CA PRO A 360 -14.60 10.62 9.80
C PRO A 360 -13.48 9.74 9.24
N GLU A 361 -12.74 10.25 8.25
CA GLU A 361 -11.62 9.58 7.60
C GLU A 361 -10.48 9.32 8.60
N CYS A 362 -10.26 10.22 9.55
CA CYS A 362 -9.31 10.03 10.64
C CYS A 362 -9.81 9.01 11.67
N VAL A 363 -11.10 9.04 12.02
CA VAL A 363 -11.69 8.02 12.91
C VAL A 363 -11.45 6.62 12.33
N ASP A 364 -11.70 6.45 11.03
CA ASP A 364 -11.50 5.18 10.34
C ASP A 364 -10.02 4.80 10.21
N ALA A 365 -9.12 5.76 9.97
CA ALA A 365 -7.68 5.53 9.96
C ALA A 365 -7.18 5.01 11.31
N VAL A 366 -7.53 5.68 12.42
CA VAL A 366 -7.15 5.24 13.77
C VAL A 366 -7.74 3.87 14.10
N ARG A 367 -9.02 3.63 13.77
CA ARG A 367 -9.68 2.35 14.03
C ARG A 367 -9.04 1.18 13.27
N SER A 368 -8.56 1.43 12.05
CA SER A 368 -8.03 0.40 11.15
C SER A 368 -6.52 0.18 11.25
N ALA A 369 -5.78 1.09 11.88
CA ALA A 369 -4.32 1.01 11.94
C ALA A 369 -3.84 -0.27 12.64
N HIS A 370 -3.06 -1.09 11.97
CA HIS A 370 -2.51 -2.31 12.56
C HIS A 370 -1.11 -2.60 12.05
N ALA A 371 -0.36 -3.37 12.83
CA ALA A 371 0.93 -3.89 12.42
C ALA A 371 0.74 -4.96 11.34
N VAL A 372 1.66 -4.99 10.37
CA VAL A 372 1.79 -6.05 9.37
C VAL A 372 3.19 -6.63 9.45
N LYS A 373 3.29 -7.96 9.40
CA LYS A 373 4.58 -8.66 9.40
C LYS A 373 5.22 -8.72 8.02
#